data_AF-A0A536U9K2-F1
#
_entry.id   AF-A0A536U9K2-F1
#
_cell.length_a   1.000
_cell.length_b   1.000
_cell.length_c   1.000
_cell.angle_alpha   90.00
_cell.angle_beta   90.00
_cell.angle_gamma   90.00
#
_symmetry.space_group_name_H-M   'P 1'
#
loop_
_entity.id
_entity.type
_entity.pdbx_description
1 polymer ?
#
loop_
_entity_poly.entity_id
_entity_poly.type
_entity_poly.pdbx_seq_one_letter_code
_entity_poly.pdbx_strand_id
1 'polypeptide(L)' 'MSTIESSIMPRHTTRSANVGGVAIGGRAPIAVQSMTNTDTADVASTVTQVKALADAGSELVR' A
#
# COMPACT_ATOMS: atom_id res chain seq x y z
N MET A 1 35.32 -7.51 4.99
CA MET A 1 34.13 -7.96 4.23
C MET A 1 33.08 -8.39 5.25
N SER A 2 32.19 -7.49 5.66
CA SER A 2 31.08 -7.84 6.54
C SER A 2 29.91 -8.30 5.68
N THR A 3 29.60 -9.60 5.72
CA THR A 3 28.45 -10.19 5.06
C THR A 3 27.20 -9.73 5.80
N ILE A 4 26.35 -8.97 5.12
CA ILE A 4 25.07 -8.52 5.68
C ILE A 4 24.12 -9.72 5.62
N GLU A 5 24.05 -10.51 6.68
CA GLU A 5 22.97 -11.49 6.83
C GLU A 5 21.66 -10.73 7.04
N SER A 6 20.87 -10.62 5.97
CA SER A 6 19.49 -10.16 6.05
C SER A 6 18.67 -11.25 6.75
N SER A 7 18.52 -11.13 8.07
CA SER A 7 17.61 -11.96 8.84
C SER A 7 16.17 -11.69 8.39
N ILE A 8 15.49 -12.72 7.87
CA ILE A 8 14.07 -12.64 7.53
C ILE A 8 13.27 -12.60 8.84
N MET A 9 12.89 -11.39 9.26
CA MET A 9 12.11 -11.22 10.48
C MET A 9 10.64 -11.61 10.27
N PRO A 10 10.02 -12.36 11.19
CA PRO A 10 8.59 -12.62 11.14
C PRO A 10 7.80 -11.32 11.33
N ARG A 11 6.65 -11.21 10.65
CA ARG A 11 5.75 -10.05 10.77
C ARG A 11 5.26 -9.88 12.21
N HIS A 12 5.35 -8.66 12.72
CA HIS A 12 4.86 -8.32 14.07
C HIS A 12 3.35 -8.56 14.20
N THR A 13 2.93 -9.12 15.35
CA THR A 13 1.51 -9.34 15.63
C THR A 13 0.85 -8.02 15.99
N THR A 14 -0.10 -7.57 15.18
CA THR A 14 -0.83 -6.31 15.37
C THR A 14 -2.34 -6.53 15.39
N ARG A 15 -3.10 -5.54 15.88
CA ARG A 15 -4.55 -5.51 15.69
C ARG A 15 -4.86 -5.32 14.20
N SER A 16 -5.92 -5.96 13.71
CA SER A 16 -6.41 -5.73 12.35
C SER A 16 -7.26 -4.45 12.29
N ALA A 17 -7.06 -3.65 11.24
CA ALA A 17 -7.87 -2.49 10.90
C ALA A 17 -8.48 -2.67 9.50
N ASN A 18 -9.69 -2.17 9.29
CA ASN A 18 -10.36 -2.20 8.00
C ASN A 18 -10.33 -0.80 7.38
N VAL A 19 -9.81 -0.69 6.16
CA VAL A 19 -9.80 0.53 5.34
C VAL A 19 -10.60 0.25 4.08
N GLY A 20 -11.84 0.70 4.02
CA GLY A 20 -12.68 0.60 2.82
C GLY A 20 -12.93 -0.83 2.31
N GLY A 21 -12.84 -1.84 3.18
CA GLY A 21 -12.92 -3.27 2.82
C GLY A 21 -11.58 -4.01 2.84
N VAL A 22 -10.46 -3.30 2.86
CA VAL A 22 -9.11 -3.88 2.92
C VAL A 22 -8.67 -4.07 4.38
N ALA A 23 -8.35 -5.32 4.76
CA ALA A 23 -7.87 -5.63 6.09
C ALA A 23 -6.35 -5.43 6.19
N ILE A 24 -5.90 -4.58 7.11
CA ILE A 24 -4.48 -4.28 7.37
C ILE A 24 -4.11 -4.81 8.76
N GLY A 25 -2.94 -5.41 8.89
CA GLY A 25 -2.44 -5.92 10.18
C GLY A 25 -2.98 -7.31 10.55
N GLY A 26 -2.65 -7.77 11.76
CA GLY A 26 -3.06 -9.08 12.28
C GLY A 26 -2.56 -10.23 11.41
N ARG A 27 -3.50 -11.00 10.86
CA ARG A 27 -3.22 -12.13 9.96
C ARG A 27 -3.51 -11.86 8.49
N ALA A 28 -3.97 -10.65 8.14
CA ALA A 28 -4.22 -10.28 6.76
C ALA A 28 -2.91 -10.20 5.95
N PRO A 29 -2.92 -10.42 4.62
CA PRO A 29 -1.76 -10.20 3.76
C PRO A 29 -1.18 -8.78 3.89
N ILE A 30 0.05 -8.58 3.41
CA ILE A 30 0.63 -7.23 3.31
C ILE A 30 -0.02 -6.55 2.11
N ALA A 31 -0.78 -5.48 2.38
CA ALA A 31 -1.41 -4.70 1.33
C ALA A 31 -0.41 -3.74 0.67
N VAL A 32 -0.50 -3.59 -0.65
CA VAL A 32 0.30 -2.62 -1.42
C VAL A 32 -0.43 -1.28 -1.47
N GLN A 33 0.26 -0.22 -1.03
CA GLN A 33 -0.25 1.15 -1.10
C GLN A 33 0.59 2.01 -2.05
N SER A 34 -0.05 2.94 -2.74
CA SER A 34 0.58 3.97 -3.56
C SER A 34 0.02 5.36 -3.26
N MET A 35 0.49 6.37 -3.97
CA MET A 35 0.10 7.76 -3.75
C MET A 35 0.09 8.52 -5.06
N THR A 36 -0.86 9.43 -5.22
CA THR A 36 -0.89 10.31 -6.38
C THR A 36 0.18 11.40 -6.27
N ASN A 37 0.68 11.88 -7.41
CA ASN A 37 1.59 13.02 -7.49
C ASN A 37 1.03 14.17 -8.36
N THR A 38 -0.22 14.05 -8.80
CA THR A 38 -0.99 15.10 -9.46
C THR A 38 -1.40 16.18 -8.47
N ASP A 39 -1.74 17.37 -8.95
CA ASP A 39 -2.43 18.35 -8.12
C ASP A 39 -3.82 17.79 -7.76
N THR A 40 -4.09 17.61 -6.47
CA THR A 40 -5.37 17.04 -6.00
C THR A 40 -6.57 17.91 -6.40
N ALA A 41 -6.36 19.21 -6.64
CA ALA A 41 -7.40 20.10 -7.16
C ALA A 41 -7.78 19.78 -8.62
N ASP A 42 -6.85 19.18 -9.39
CA ASP A 42 -7.15 18.62 -10.71
C ASP A 42 -7.74 17.22 -10.56
N VAL A 43 -9.07 17.18 -10.50
CA VAL A 43 -9.85 15.96 -10.35
C VAL A 43 -9.60 14.98 -11.50
N ALA A 44 -9.51 15.46 -12.75
CA ALA A 44 -9.42 14.59 -13.91
C ALA A 44 -8.07 13.86 -13.97
N SER A 45 -6.99 14.60 -13.72
CA SER A 45 -5.63 14.06 -13.65
C SER A 45 -5.49 13.07 -12.49
N THR A 46 -6.01 13.44 -11.31
CA THR A 46 -5.95 12.60 -10.11
C THR A 46 -6.73 11.30 -10.27
N VAL A 47 -7.96 11.34 -10.80
CA VAL A 47 -8.77 10.12 -11.05
C VAL A 47 -8.08 9.20 -12.06
N THR A 48 -7.49 9.77 -13.11
CA THR A 48 -6.75 9.00 -14.12
C THR A 48 -5.56 8.27 -13.48
N GLN A 49 -4.80 8.95 -12.62
CA GLN A 49 -3.68 8.34 -11.93
C GLN A 49 -4.11 7.29 -10.90
N VAL A 50 -5.16 7.55 -10.10
CA VAL A 50 -5.71 6.57 -9.16
C VAL A 50 -6.09 5.28 -9.88
N LYS A 51 -6.76 5.39 -11.04
CA LYS A 51 -7.13 4.22 -11.84
C LYS A 51 -5.90 3.47 -12.34
N ALA A 52 -4.90 4.18 -12.86
CA ALA A 52 -3.64 3.56 -13.31
C ALA A 52 -2.90 2.82 -12.17
N LEU A 53 -2.90 3.37 -10.96
CA LEU A 53 -2.32 2.73 -9.78
C LEU A 53 -3.10 1.46 -9.39
N ALA A 54 -4.43 1.51 -9.42
CA ALA A 54 -5.27 0.34 -9.14
C ALA A 54 -5.06 -0.77 -10.20
N ASP A 55 -5.02 -0.41 -11.48
CA ASP A 55 -4.75 -1.34 -12.59
C ASP A 55 -3.36 -1.98 -12.48
N ALA A 56 -2.38 -1.26 -11.91
CA ALA A 56 -1.05 -1.78 -11.61
C ALA A 56 -0.97 -2.67 -10.35
N GLY A 57 -2.09 -2.84 -9.62
CA GLY A 57 -2.18 -3.70 -8.44
C GLY A 57 -2.06 -2.97 -7.10
N SER A 58 -2.21 -1.65 -7.08
CA SER A 58 -2.31 -0.90 -5.82
C SER A 58 -3.66 -1.19 -5.13
N GLU A 59 -3.62 -1.65 -3.88
CA GLU A 59 -4.83 -1.95 -3.10
C GLU A 59 -5.35 -0.70 -2.36
N LEU A 60 -4.48 0.28 -2.12
CA LEU A 60 -4.81 1.54 -1.45
C LEU A 60 -4.06 2.69 -2.12
N VAL A 61 -4.74 3.83 -2.31
CA VAL A 61 -4.12 5.05 -2.84
C VAL A 61 -4.30 6.18 -1.83
N ARG A 62 -3.23 6.93 -1.55
CA ARG A 62 -3.24 8.17 -0.76
C ARG A 62 -3.22 9.41 -1.65
#